data_AF-A0A954SA44-F1
#
_entry.id   AF-A0A954SA44-F1
#
_cell.length_a   1.000
_cell.length_b   1.000
_cell.length_c   1.000
_cell.angle_alpha   90.00
_cell.angle_beta   90.00
_cell.angle_gamma   90.00
#
_symmetry.space_group_name_H-M   'P 1'
#
loop_
_entity.id
_entity.type
_entity.pdbx_description
1 polymer ?
#
loop_
_entity_poly.entity_id
_entity_poly.type
_entity_poly.pdbx_seq_one_letter_code
_entity_poly.pdbx_strand_id
1 'polypeptide(L)'
;MRVRLICLLLTFACVFGCGGADRPSLVSVKGKVTLNGQPLEGAIIAMQLDPPDPTYKRPAQARSNAQGEFIPATYGDAEGIPVGKYRVAVVKQEFPDDYNTENPEANTKPVKYI
;
A
#
# COMPACT_ATOMS: atom_id res chain seq x y z
N MET A 1 -13.64 25.19 -44.16
CA MET A 1 -12.40 24.40 -43.94
C MET A 1 -11.69 24.67 -42.59
N ARG A 2 -12.16 25.60 -41.74
CA ARG A 2 -11.50 25.94 -40.45
C ARG A 2 -11.97 25.10 -39.25
N VAL A 3 -13.22 24.62 -39.25
CA VAL A 3 -13.80 23.80 -38.15
C VAL A 3 -13.24 22.37 -38.13
N ARG A 4 -12.92 21.80 -39.30
CA ARG A 4 -12.31 20.46 -39.41
C ARG A 4 -10.90 20.40 -38.81
N LEU A 5 -10.16 21.52 -38.82
CA LEU A 5 -8.83 21.62 -38.22
C LEU A 5 -8.89 21.66 -36.69
N ILE A 6 -9.94 22.27 -36.11
CA ILE A 6 -10.12 22.40 -34.65
C ILE A 6 -10.50 21.06 -34.03
N CYS A 7 -11.35 20.27 -34.68
CA CYS A 7 -11.71 18.92 -34.20
C CYS A 7 -10.51 17.95 -34.22
N LEU A 8 -9.61 18.09 -35.19
CA LEU A 8 -8.39 17.26 -35.30
C LEU A 8 -7.35 17.63 -34.23
N LEU A 9 -7.27 18.91 -33.84
CA LEU A 9 -6.36 19.38 -32.78
C LEU A 9 -6.81 18.93 -31.38
N LEU A 10 -8.13 18.89 -31.13
CA LEU A 10 -8.68 18.40 -29.85
C LEU A 10 -8.48 16.90 -29.63
N THR A 11 -8.45 16.10 -30.70
CA THR A 11 -8.21 14.64 -30.58
C THR A 11 -6.75 14.32 -30.25
N PHE A 12 -5.80 15.17 -30.67
CA PHE A 12 -4.37 14.96 -30.39
C PHE A 12 -3.98 15.30 -28.94
N ALA A 13 -4.73 16.18 -28.27
CA ALA A 13 -4.49 16.54 -26.86
C ALA A 13 -4.85 15.40 -25.87
N CYS A 14 -5.71 14.46 -26.25
CA CYS A 14 -6.10 13.34 -25.38
C CYS A 14 -5.05 12.23 -25.28
N VAL A 15 -3.99 12.24 -26.10
CA VAL A 15 -2.97 11.18 -26.13
C VAL A 15 -1.79 11.46 -25.19
N PHE A 16 -1.63 12.70 -24.71
CA PHE A 16 -0.59 13.07 -23.73
C PHE A 16 -1.02 12.88 -22.26
N GLY A 17 -2.07 12.10 -22.01
CA GLY A 17 -2.41 11.62 -20.68
C GLY A 17 -1.69 10.30 -20.35
N CYS A 18 -0.36 10.24 -20.50
CA CYS A 18 0.37 8.99 -20.29
C CYS A 18 0.85 8.92 -18.82
N GLY A 19 0.23 8.00 -18.08
CA GLY A 19 0.52 7.67 -16.68
C GLY A 19 1.93 7.11 -16.49
N GLY A 20 2.89 8.02 -16.33
CA GLY A 20 4.23 7.73 -15.83
C GLY A 20 4.56 8.76 -14.76
N ALA A 21 3.99 8.58 -13.56
CA ALA A 21 4.45 9.36 -12.42
C ALA A 21 5.94 9.06 -12.24
N ASP A 22 6.78 10.10 -12.14
CA ASP A 22 8.16 10.00 -11.67
C ASP A 22 8.16 9.25 -10.33
N ARG A 23 8.42 7.95 -10.37
CA ARG A 23 8.48 7.12 -9.17
C ARG A 23 9.91 7.19 -8.63
N PRO A 24 10.07 7.39 -7.32
CA PRO A 24 11.39 7.29 -6.69
C PRO A 24 11.98 5.89 -6.90
N SER A 25 13.31 5.82 -6.90
CA SER A 25 14.02 4.54 -6.88
C SER A 25 13.65 3.77 -5.61
N LEU A 26 13.43 2.46 -5.76
CA LEU A 26 13.13 1.57 -4.66
C LEU A 26 14.36 0.76 -4.27
N VAL A 27 14.51 0.51 -2.97
CA VAL A 27 15.48 -0.45 -2.42
C VAL A 27 14.74 -1.63 -1.81
N SER A 28 15.29 -2.83 -1.98
CA SER A 28 14.74 -4.02 -1.35
C SER A 28 14.95 -3.96 0.16
N VAL A 29 13.90 -4.29 0.90
CA VAL A 29 13.90 -4.34 2.36
C VAL A 29 13.28 -5.66 2.79
N LYS A 30 13.83 -6.28 3.82
CA LYS A 30 13.23 -7.43 4.50
C LYS A 30 13.19 -7.13 5.99
N GLY A 31 12.11 -7.54 6.64
CA GLY A 31 11.95 -7.34 8.07
C GLY A 31 11.34 -8.55 8.75
N LYS A 32 11.36 -8.52 10.08
CA LYS A 32 10.71 -9.51 10.93
C LYS A 32 9.97 -8.79 12.05
N VAL A 33 8.72 -9.18 12.28
CA VAL A 33 7.88 -8.69 13.37
C VAL A 33 7.70 -9.79 14.41
N THR A 34 7.85 -9.41 15.68
CA THR A 34 7.61 -10.28 16.82
C THR A 34 6.71 -9.59 17.82
N LEU A 35 5.97 -10.38 18.60
CA LEU A 35 5.18 -9.94 19.74
C LEU A 35 5.51 -10.86 20.91
N ASN A 36 5.93 -10.28 22.04
CA ASN A 36 6.35 -11.04 23.24
C ASN A 36 7.43 -12.09 22.94
N GLY A 37 8.35 -11.77 22.03
CA GLY A 37 9.45 -12.67 21.62
C GLY A 37 9.05 -13.76 20.62
N GLN A 38 7.76 -13.90 20.27
CA GLN A 38 7.29 -14.86 19.27
C GLN A 38 7.09 -14.21 17.90
N PRO A 39 7.34 -14.92 16.79
CA PRO A 39 6.96 -14.45 15.46
C PRO A 39 5.47 -14.09 15.38
N LEU A 40 5.16 -12.92 14.83
CA LEU A 40 3.78 -12.47 14.69
C LEU A 40 3.31 -12.69 13.25
N GLU A 41 2.53 -13.74 13.02
CA GLU A 41 1.97 -14.06 11.70
C GLU A 41 0.79 -13.19 11.31
N GLY A 42 0.74 -12.80 10.03
CA GLY A 42 -0.40 -12.15 9.41
C GLY A 42 -0.62 -10.71 9.89
N ALA A 43 0.37 -10.10 10.55
CA ALA A 43 0.34 -8.68 10.87
C ALA A 43 0.51 -7.86 9.59
N ILE A 44 -0.19 -6.74 9.52
CA ILE A 44 -0.08 -5.74 8.46
C ILE A 44 0.95 -4.71 8.93
N ILE A 45 1.95 -4.47 8.10
CA ILE A 45 3.01 -3.48 8.33
C ILE A 45 2.83 -2.38 7.29
N ALA A 46 2.58 -1.16 7.74
CA ALA A 46 2.48 0.02 6.89
C ALA A 46 3.63 0.98 7.19
N MET A 47 4.31 1.43 6.13
CA MET A 47 5.50 2.29 6.23
C MET A 47 5.29 3.58 5.44
N GLN A 48 5.13 4.67 6.18
CA GLN A 48 4.95 6.01 5.65
C GLN A 48 6.23 6.81 5.83
N LEU A 49 6.69 7.47 4.76
CA LEU A 49 7.89 8.31 4.80
C LEU A 49 7.68 9.50 5.75
N ASP A 50 8.73 9.86 6.49
CA ASP A 50 8.75 10.99 7.42
C ASP A 50 10.10 11.76 7.32
N PRO A 51 10.12 12.97 6.76
CA PRO A 51 8.97 13.75 6.30
C PRO A 51 8.30 13.15 5.05
N PRO A 52 7.02 13.47 4.80
CA PRO A 52 6.32 13.01 3.60
C PRO A 52 6.94 13.61 2.33
N ASP A 53 7.06 12.79 1.30
CA ASP A 53 7.56 13.19 -0.02
C ASP A 53 6.38 13.31 -1.01
N PRO A 54 6.26 14.42 -1.78
CA PRO A 54 5.16 14.62 -2.72
C PRO A 54 5.11 13.60 -3.87
N THR A 55 6.24 12.96 -4.21
CA THR A 55 6.34 11.88 -5.20
C THR A 55 5.96 10.52 -4.61
N TYR A 56 6.02 10.38 -3.28
CA TYR A 56 5.68 9.17 -2.54
C TYR A 56 4.43 9.37 -1.67
N LYS A 57 3.26 9.26 -2.31
CA LYS A 57 1.97 9.48 -1.64
C LYS A 57 1.35 8.23 -1.01
N ARG A 58 1.87 7.04 -1.32
CA ARG A 58 1.31 5.76 -0.86
C ARG A 58 2.27 5.13 0.16
N PRO A 59 1.80 4.70 1.34
CA PRO A 59 2.63 3.94 2.25
C PRO A 59 2.96 2.59 1.62
N ALA A 60 4.18 2.12 1.88
CA ALA A 60 4.55 0.75 1.55
C ALA A 60 3.86 -0.18 2.53
N GLN A 61 3.43 -1.34 2.06
CA GLN A 61 2.71 -2.30 2.87
C GLN A 61 3.33 -3.69 2.74
N ALA A 62 3.25 -4.45 3.83
CA ALA A 62 3.60 -5.86 3.86
C ALA A 62 2.66 -6.62 4.79
N ARG A 63 2.55 -7.93 4.57
CA ARG A 63 1.96 -8.85 5.55
C ARG A 63 3.02 -9.84 6.00
N SER A 64 3.14 -10.08 7.30
CA SER A 64 4.08 -11.06 7.83
C SER A 64 3.61 -12.49 7.62
N ASN A 65 4.54 -13.40 7.35
CA ASN A 65 4.29 -14.84 7.23
C ASN A 65 4.33 -15.54 8.61
N ALA A 66 4.21 -16.88 8.62
CA ALA A 66 4.27 -17.72 9.83
C ALA A 66 5.57 -17.56 10.64
N GLN A 67 6.67 -17.17 10.00
CA GLN A 67 7.96 -16.90 10.64
C GLN A 67 8.10 -15.43 11.09
N GLY A 68 7.04 -14.63 10.94
CA GLY A 68 7.01 -13.20 11.25
C GLY A 68 7.75 -12.34 10.22
N GLU A 69 8.23 -12.93 9.13
CA GLU A 69 9.03 -12.25 8.11
C GLU A 69 8.13 -11.53 7.12
N PHE A 70 8.57 -10.37 6.62
CA PHE A 70 7.82 -9.57 5.66
C PHE A 70 8.74 -8.88 4.64
N ILE A 71 8.20 -8.68 3.45
CA ILE A 71 8.81 -7.91 2.36
C ILE A 71 7.81 -6.83 1.93
N PRO A 72 8.10 -5.54 2.14
CA PRO A 72 7.20 -4.47 1.76
C PRO A 72 7.26 -4.15 0.28
N ALA A 73 6.11 -3.74 -0.24
CA ALA A 73 5.95 -3.23 -1.59
C ALA A 73 5.24 -1.87 -1.56
N THR A 74 5.68 -0.96 -2.44
CA THR A 74 5.07 0.37 -2.60
C THR A 74 4.07 0.42 -3.76
N TYR A 75 4.39 -0.20 -4.90
CA TYR A 75 3.63 -0.04 -6.14
C TYR A 75 3.21 -1.40 -6.71
N GLY A 76 2.02 -1.87 -6.31
CA GLY A 76 1.53 -3.19 -6.70
C GLY A 76 2.45 -4.28 -6.12
N ASP A 77 2.82 -5.24 -6.95
CA ASP A 77 3.68 -6.36 -6.55
C ASP A 77 5.18 -6.05 -6.62
N ALA A 78 5.56 -4.82 -6.98
CA ALA A 78 6.95 -4.41 -7.01
C ALA A 78 7.49 -4.27 -5.59
N GLU A 79 8.36 -5.22 -5.20
CA GLU A 79 9.07 -5.19 -3.93
C GLU A 79 9.94 -3.94 -3.79
N GLY A 80 10.04 -3.47 -2.55
CA GLY A 80 10.93 -2.39 -2.16
C GLY A 80 10.20 -1.09 -1.84
N ILE A 81 10.98 -0.20 -1.23
CA ILE A 81 10.52 1.08 -0.71
C ILE A 81 11.57 2.17 -1.04
N PRO A 82 11.20 3.44 -1.13
CA PRO A 82 12.18 4.52 -1.29
C PRO A 82 13.18 4.59 -0.15
N VAL A 83 14.36 5.16 -0.41
CA VAL A 83 15.31 5.46 0.66
C VAL A 83 14.78 6.62 1.50
N GLY A 84 14.77 6.45 2.82
CA GLY A 84 14.42 7.53 3.74
C GLY A 84 14.11 7.07 5.16
N LYS A 85 13.58 8.00 5.96
CA LYS A 85 13.09 7.74 7.31
C LYS A 85 11.60 7.43 7.26
N TYR A 86 11.14 6.53 8.11
CA TYR A 86 9.78 6.02 8.08
C TYR A 86 9.14 6.03 9.47
N ARG A 87 7.85 6.39 9.51
CA ARG A 87 6.95 5.96 10.57
C ARG A 87 6.35 4.61 10.17
N VAL A 88 6.45 3.65 11.09
CA VAL A 88 6.01 2.26 10.88
C VAL A 88 4.83 1.99 11.80
N ALA A 89 3.71 1.56 11.22
CA ALA A 89 2.56 1.05 11.94
C ALA A 89 2.47 -0.46 11.73
N VAL A 90 2.29 -1.20 12.81
CA VAL A 90 2.08 -2.65 12.80
C VAL A 90 0.72 -2.92 13.40
N VAL A 91 -0.13 -3.63 12.68
CA VAL A 91 -1.50 -3.95 13.10
C VAL A 91 -1.74 -5.44 12.90
N LYS A 92 -2.12 -6.15 13.96
CA LYS A 92 -2.66 -7.51 13.87
C LYS A 92 -4.14 -7.47 14.26
N GLN A 93 -4.97 -7.93 13.32
CA GLN A 93 -6.40 -8.09 13.51
C GLN A 93 -6.78 -9.55 13.24
N GLU A 94 -7.69 -10.07 14.04
CA GLU A 94 -8.38 -11.33 13.81
C GLU A 94 -9.86 -11.02 13.59
N PHE A 95 -10.36 -11.46 12.44
CA PHE A 95 -11.77 -11.36 12.08
C PHE A 95 -12.46 -12.67 12.47
N PRO A 96 -13.64 -12.61 13.13
CA PRO A 96 -14.47 -13.78 13.34
C PRO A 96 -14.83 -14.48 12.01
N ASP A 97 -15.09 -15.79 12.06
CA ASP A 97 -15.49 -16.56 10.87
C ASP A 97 -16.80 -16.05 10.25
N ASP A 98 -17.67 -15.46 11.08
CA ASP A 98 -18.94 -14.84 10.69
C ASP A 98 -18.81 -13.34 10.39
N TYR A 99 -17.60 -12.82 10.20
CA TYR A 99 -17.38 -11.40 9.90
C TYR A 99 -17.97 -11.03 8.53
N ASN A 100 -18.98 -10.17 8.57
CA ASN A 100 -19.64 -9.58 7.44
C ASN A 100 -19.14 -8.15 7.22
N THR A 101 -18.32 -7.97 6.19
CA THR A 101 -17.79 -6.65 5.78
C THR A 101 -18.88 -5.76 5.16
N GLU A 102 -19.89 -6.35 4.51
CA GLU A 102 -20.95 -5.61 3.80
C GLU A 102 -22.05 -5.12 4.74
N ASN A 103 -22.35 -5.90 5.80
CA ASN A 103 -23.27 -5.54 6.87
C ASN A 103 -22.58 -5.65 8.23
N PRO A 104 -21.83 -4.61 8.65
CA PRO A 104 -21.10 -4.64 9.91
C PRO A 104 -21.98 -4.78 11.16
N GLU A 105 -23.25 -4.35 11.09
CA GLU A 105 -24.21 -4.44 12.19
C GLU A 105 -24.66 -5.89 12.45
N ALA A 106 -24.54 -6.77 11.46
CA ALA A 106 -24.83 -8.19 11.61
C ALA A 106 -23.70 -8.97 12.31
N ASN A 107 -22.54 -8.35 12.56
CA ASN A 107 -21.42 -9.01 13.23
C ASN A 107 -21.75 -9.29 14.69
N THR A 108 -21.85 -10.56 15.05
CA THR A 108 -22.15 -10.98 16.42
C THR A 108 -20.93 -10.93 17.35
N LYS A 109 -19.73 -10.86 16.76
CA LYS A 109 -18.44 -10.84 17.46
C LYS A 109 -17.58 -9.65 16.99
N PRO A 110 -16.83 -9.00 17.91
CA PRO A 110 -15.94 -7.90 17.54
C PRO A 110 -14.66 -8.40 16.84
N VAL A 111 -14.06 -7.55 16.01
CA VAL A 111 -12.69 -7.74 15.52
C VAL A 111 -11.73 -7.64 16.70
N LYS A 112 -10.83 -8.62 16.83
CA LYS A 112 -9.84 -8.65 17.90
C LYS A 112 -8.54 -8.02 17.42
N TYR A 113 -7.99 -7.11 18.22
CA TYR A 113 -6.67 -6.51 18.02
C TYR A 113 -5.66 -7.20 18.94
N ILE A 114 -4.50 -7.56 18.39
CA ILE A 114 -3.43 -8.30 19.10
C ILE A 114 -2.16 -7.46 19.16
#